data_AF-A0A5A7PY50-F1
#
_entry.id   AF-A0A5A7PY50-F1
#
_cell.length_a   1.000
_cell.length_b   1.000
_cell.length_c   1.000
_cell.angle_alpha   90.00
_cell.angle_beta   90.00
_cell.angle_gamma   90.00
#
_symmetry.space_group_name_H-M   'P 1'
#
loop_
_entity.id
_entity.type
_entity.pdbx_description
1 polymer ?
#
loop_
_entity_poly.entity_id
_entity_poly.type
_entity_poly.pdbx_seq_one_letter_code
_entity_poly.pdbx_strand_id
1 'polypeptide(L)'
;VNQIVGNEFCVQVEAKGAGIEEWCWLIFVYMSTDRRERYRQWEFLEQRRSSWGDGWVIAGDWNDLISNEEKRGGLARNSSSFVGFQNFINNMEMQEIAQKGSFFTWGNNRAGDGYVEERLDKIFASAEWLARFPRMEASNYFRSASDHNVLLFDTELQVNNRHKRFQFNSGWVEMEGVAEAVREGWQISVDGSALYQVHQKIKHTRMALLAWHKSHHRNQEKTIKVLTEKMTALRAEGRDRDWEQWGLVKSELDKAHLDEEQYWRNKSRALWLKAGDCNSKFFHAFTSQRRHANSIIKLTSSSGEKHIKITIRNGKSTRLNDPNWVPGLNRGSPELKVGIDGNLFWVHDLLQAGGMYWDGNLIRALFLEDDAGKILQITSLNPRAEDKRQCDLVVKGKFSVKKAYSTMLAVKMATSAVAESSGQAEGNKRARRRCWELKVMGKVKHFVWQAISVWKIAPVQWNRVLEEQLTVKQWWWWTSNMKKDDISEARIQLSTYILWWLWRARNLWIFEGQWHPEEWIVRAAVRDWIDYKCRHISG
;
A
#
# COMPACT_ATOMS: atom_id res chain seq x y z
N VAL A 1 -27.22 3.23 -11.72
CA VAL A 1 -27.50 2.39 -10.53
C VAL A 1 -28.50 1.32 -10.96
N ASN A 2 -28.22 0.05 -10.71
CA ASN A 2 -29.11 -1.07 -11.05
C ASN A 2 -30.06 -1.38 -9.89
N GLN A 3 -29.52 -1.46 -8.67
CA GLN A 3 -30.28 -1.75 -7.48
C GLN A 3 -29.66 -1.09 -6.24
N ILE A 4 -30.51 -0.82 -5.27
CA ILE A 4 -30.14 -0.32 -3.94
C ILE A 4 -30.83 -1.23 -2.92
N VAL A 5 -30.05 -1.79 -2.00
CA VAL A 5 -30.55 -2.63 -0.91
C VAL A 5 -30.01 -2.08 0.40
N GLY A 6 -30.89 -1.63 1.28
CA GLY A 6 -30.52 -1.05 2.57
C GLY A 6 -31.13 -1.81 3.74
N ASN A 7 -30.49 -1.69 4.90
CA ASN A 7 -31.05 -2.03 6.20
C ASN A 7 -30.57 -0.99 7.24
N GLU A 8 -30.80 -1.26 8.52
CA GLU A 8 -30.51 -0.35 9.63
C GLU A 8 -29.03 0.05 9.77
N PHE A 9 -28.11 -0.76 9.26
CA PHE A 9 -26.66 -0.55 9.44
C PHE A 9 -25.86 -0.53 8.13
N CYS A 10 -26.49 -0.80 6.98
CA CYS A 10 -25.80 -0.74 5.69
C CYS A 10 -26.69 -0.33 4.52
N VAL A 11 -26.07 0.30 3.52
CA VAL A 11 -26.66 0.60 2.22
C VAL A 11 -25.75 -0.01 1.14
N GLN A 12 -26.31 -0.89 0.33
CA GLN A 12 -25.60 -1.60 -0.75
C GLN A 12 -26.14 -1.07 -2.08
N VAL A 13 -25.26 -0.62 -2.96
CA VAL A 13 -25.61 -0.01 -4.24
C VAL A 13 -24.86 -0.73 -5.35
N GLU A 14 -25.59 -1.31 -6.30
CA GLU A 14 -24.98 -1.79 -7.54
C GLU A 14 -24.97 -0.65 -8.56
N ALA A 15 -23.78 -0.19 -8.92
CA ALA A 15 -23.59 1.00 -9.74
C ALA A 15 -22.64 0.74 -10.92
N LYS A 16 -22.89 1.51 -11.98
CA LYS A 16 -22.07 1.67 -13.18
C LYS A 16 -22.18 3.14 -13.59
N GLY A 17 -21.10 3.74 -14.07
CA GLY A 17 -21.08 5.17 -14.38
C GLY A 17 -19.73 5.64 -14.92
N ALA A 18 -19.53 6.95 -15.01
CA ALA A 18 -18.24 7.53 -15.35
C ALA A 18 -17.18 7.00 -14.36
N GLY A 19 -16.14 6.37 -14.91
CA GLY A 19 -15.05 5.78 -14.13
C GLY A 19 -15.32 4.39 -13.57
N ILE A 20 -16.52 3.84 -13.71
CA ILE A 20 -16.88 2.46 -13.32
C ILE A 20 -17.59 1.81 -14.51
N GLU A 21 -16.81 1.24 -15.42
CA GLU A 21 -17.29 0.73 -16.72
C GLU A 21 -18.06 -0.60 -16.63
N GLU A 22 -17.90 -1.35 -15.54
CA GLU A 22 -18.62 -2.60 -15.26
C GLU A 22 -19.54 -2.41 -14.05
N TRP A 23 -20.54 -3.28 -13.89
CA TRP A 23 -21.34 -3.27 -12.67
C TRP A 23 -20.47 -3.67 -11.47
N CYS A 24 -20.44 -2.80 -10.47
CA CYS A 24 -19.74 -3.05 -9.21
C CYS A 24 -20.65 -2.72 -8.03
N TRP A 25 -20.37 -3.34 -6.89
CA TRP A 25 -21.08 -3.07 -5.65
C TRP A 25 -20.33 -2.06 -4.77
N LEU A 26 -21.05 -1.02 -4.36
CA LEU A 26 -20.63 -0.02 -3.38
C LEU A 26 -21.43 -0.26 -2.11
N ILE A 27 -20.76 -0.64 -1.02
CA ILE A 27 -21.40 -0.92 0.26
C ILE A 27 -20.98 0.15 1.27
N PHE A 28 -21.96 0.76 1.91
CA PHE A 28 -21.77 1.75 2.97
C PHE A 28 -22.26 1.18 4.29
N VAL A 29 -21.46 1.26 5.35
CA VAL A 29 -21.79 0.65 6.65
C VAL A 29 -21.69 1.65 7.80
N TYR A 30 -22.54 1.43 8.81
CA TYR A 30 -22.49 2.08 10.10
C TYR A 30 -22.74 1.01 11.17
N MET A 31 -21.65 0.43 11.68
CA MET A 31 -21.71 -0.70 12.59
C MET A 31 -22.11 -0.28 13.99
N SER A 32 -22.83 -1.16 14.70
CA SER A 32 -23.24 -0.93 16.08
C SER A 32 -22.03 -0.80 17.01
N THR A 33 -22.09 0.11 17.98
CA THR A 33 -21.11 0.19 19.07
C THR A 33 -21.23 -0.98 20.04
N ASP A 34 -22.37 -1.67 20.08
CA ASP A 34 -22.55 -2.91 20.85
C ASP A 34 -21.81 -4.07 20.16
N ARG A 35 -20.96 -4.75 20.93
CA ARG A 35 -20.13 -5.85 20.41
C ARG A 35 -20.98 -7.00 19.87
N ARG A 36 -22.03 -7.43 20.58
CA ARG A 36 -22.83 -8.60 20.19
C ARG A 36 -23.61 -8.32 18.92
N GLU A 37 -24.19 -7.13 18.82
CA GLU A 37 -24.94 -6.74 17.63
C GLU A 37 -24.02 -6.61 16.41
N ARG A 38 -22.84 -6.02 16.58
CA ARG A 38 -21.85 -5.92 15.49
C ARG A 38 -21.38 -7.29 14.96
N TYR A 39 -21.27 -8.32 15.79
CA TYR A 39 -20.99 -9.68 15.28
C TYR A 39 -22.11 -10.19 14.37
N ARG A 40 -23.38 -9.94 14.70
CA ARG A 40 -24.51 -10.32 13.81
C ARG A 40 -24.49 -9.53 12.51
N GLN A 41 -24.11 -8.25 12.57
CA GLN A 41 -23.94 -7.41 11.39
C GLN A 41 -22.82 -7.93 10.48
N TRP A 42 -21.71 -8.42 11.06
CA TRP A 42 -20.64 -9.09 10.31
C TRP A 42 -21.13 -10.38 9.64
N GLU A 43 -21.82 -11.27 10.37
CA GLU A 43 -22.40 -12.50 9.81
C GLU A 43 -23.36 -12.21 8.64
N PHE A 44 -24.17 -11.16 8.75
CA PHE A 44 -25.04 -10.73 7.66
C PHE A 44 -24.26 -10.31 6.41
N LEU A 45 -23.18 -9.54 6.56
CA LEU A 45 -22.35 -9.13 5.43
C LEU A 45 -21.62 -10.32 4.79
N GLU A 46 -21.15 -11.28 5.59
CA GLU A 46 -20.56 -12.54 5.11
C GLU A 46 -21.57 -13.34 4.28
N GLN A 47 -22.83 -13.42 4.72
CA GLN A 47 -23.89 -14.09 3.95
C GLN A 47 -24.21 -13.35 2.63
N ARG A 48 -24.18 -12.00 2.65
CA ARG A 48 -24.43 -11.17 1.47
C ARG A 48 -23.29 -11.18 0.46
N ARG A 49 -22.07 -11.51 0.87
CA ARG A 49 -20.85 -11.46 0.05
C ARG A 49 -21.01 -12.14 -1.31
N SER A 50 -21.68 -13.29 -1.36
CA SER A 50 -21.90 -14.08 -2.59
C SER A 50 -22.73 -13.33 -3.65
N SER A 51 -23.57 -12.38 -3.23
CA SER A 51 -24.42 -11.60 -4.14
C SER A 51 -23.70 -10.45 -4.84
N TRP A 52 -22.51 -10.05 -4.37
CA TRP A 52 -21.79 -8.88 -4.88
C TRP A 52 -20.85 -9.17 -6.07
N GLY A 53 -20.73 -10.44 -6.47
CA GLY A 53 -19.77 -10.86 -7.50
C GLY A 53 -18.32 -10.55 -7.08
N ASP A 54 -17.43 -10.34 -8.05
CA ASP A 54 -16.00 -10.18 -7.77
C ASP A 54 -15.59 -8.73 -7.48
N GLY A 55 -16.22 -7.73 -8.11
CA GLY A 55 -15.85 -6.32 -8.02
C GLY A 55 -16.69 -5.51 -7.02
N TRP A 56 -16.19 -5.32 -5.80
CA TRP A 56 -16.90 -4.56 -4.77
C TRP A 56 -15.97 -3.81 -3.81
N VAL A 57 -16.53 -2.77 -3.18
CA VAL A 57 -15.89 -1.96 -2.13
C VAL A 57 -16.87 -1.71 -1.00
N ILE A 58 -16.39 -1.74 0.23
CA ILE A 58 -17.16 -1.46 1.44
C ILE A 58 -16.49 -0.37 2.27
N ALA A 59 -17.24 0.65 2.66
CA ALA A 59 -16.72 1.82 3.35
C ALA A 59 -17.66 2.26 4.48
N GLY A 60 -17.09 2.77 5.57
CA GLY A 60 -17.89 3.40 6.61
C GLY A 60 -17.28 3.25 7.99
N ASP A 61 -18.13 3.47 8.99
CA ASP A 61 -17.79 3.38 10.39
C ASP A 61 -17.96 1.93 10.87
N TRP A 62 -16.84 1.32 11.27
CA TRP A 62 -16.81 -0.05 11.76
C TRP A 62 -17.00 -0.13 13.28
N ASN A 63 -16.87 1.00 13.98
CA ASN A 63 -16.84 1.11 15.43
C ASN A 63 -15.87 0.11 16.12
N ASP A 64 -14.89 -0.46 15.39
CA ASP A 64 -13.91 -1.42 15.91
C ASP A 64 -12.52 -1.23 15.28
N LEU A 65 -11.52 -1.77 15.98
CA LEU A 65 -10.11 -1.56 15.72
C LEU A 65 -9.44 -2.87 15.32
N ILE A 66 -8.41 -2.77 14.48
CA ILE A 66 -7.59 -3.92 14.08
C ILE A 66 -6.47 -4.14 15.10
N SER A 67 -5.99 -3.08 15.75
CA SER A 67 -4.93 -3.19 16.76
C SER A 67 -4.84 -1.94 17.65
N ASN A 68 -4.02 -2.00 18.71
CA ASN A 68 -3.82 -0.85 19.60
C ASN A 68 -3.09 0.31 18.92
N GLU A 69 -2.39 0.10 17.81
CA GLU A 69 -1.81 1.18 17.01
C GLU A 69 -2.88 2.13 16.43
N GLU A 70 -4.13 1.65 16.30
CA GLU A 70 -5.28 2.42 15.81
C GLU A 70 -5.98 3.24 16.92
N LYS A 71 -5.42 3.27 18.12
CA LYS A 71 -5.92 4.02 19.28
C LYS A 71 -4.83 4.88 19.90
N ARG A 72 -5.19 6.09 20.30
CA ARG A 72 -4.33 6.99 21.07
C ARG A 72 -5.09 7.54 22.28
N GLY A 73 -4.46 7.49 23.45
CA GLY A 73 -5.09 7.87 24.72
C GLY A 73 -5.95 6.75 25.34
N GLY A 74 -6.23 6.89 26.63
CA GLY A 74 -6.97 5.88 27.41
C GLY A 74 -6.22 4.57 27.61
N LEU A 75 -6.93 3.55 28.11
CA LEU A 75 -6.37 2.22 28.35
C LEU A 75 -6.22 1.44 27.04
N ALA A 76 -5.09 0.74 26.90
CA ALA A 76 -4.88 -0.21 25.82
C ALA A 76 -5.92 -1.34 25.91
N ARG A 77 -6.49 -1.72 24.75
CA ARG A 77 -7.42 -2.85 24.67
C ARG A 77 -6.64 -4.16 24.71
N ASN A 78 -7.26 -5.20 25.27
CA ASN A 78 -6.71 -6.55 25.18
C ASN A 78 -6.68 -6.98 23.70
N SER A 79 -5.57 -7.59 23.27
CA SER A 79 -5.37 -8.11 21.92
C SER A 79 -6.50 -9.05 21.46
N SER A 80 -7.10 -9.81 22.38
CA SER A 80 -8.25 -10.69 22.09
C SER A 80 -9.49 -9.96 21.58
N SER A 81 -9.62 -8.66 21.89
CA SER A 81 -10.77 -7.87 21.45
C SER A 81 -10.74 -7.52 19.97
N PHE A 82 -9.59 -7.56 19.30
CA PHE A 82 -9.44 -7.26 17.87
C PHE A 82 -9.69 -8.47 16.97
N VAL A 83 -9.64 -9.67 17.54
CA VAL A 83 -9.69 -10.95 16.81
C VAL A 83 -10.97 -11.10 16.01
N GLY A 84 -12.11 -10.68 16.57
CA GLY A 84 -13.41 -10.74 15.89
C GLY A 84 -13.41 -9.99 14.57
N PHE A 85 -12.99 -8.73 14.61
CA PHE A 85 -12.98 -7.88 13.43
C PHE A 85 -11.92 -8.33 12.41
N GLN A 86 -10.75 -8.74 12.86
CA GLN A 86 -9.72 -9.33 11.99
C GLN A 86 -10.23 -10.58 11.26
N ASN A 87 -10.98 -11.45 11.95
CA ASN A 87 -11.56 -12.64 11.36
C ASN A 87 -12.59 -12.32 10.30
N PHE A 88 -13.48 -11.38 10.60
CA PHE A 88 -14.46 -10.89 9.63
C PHE A 88 -13.78 -10.35 8.36
N ILE A 89 -12.74 -9.50 8.50
CA ILE A 89 -11.97 -8.99 7.35
C ILE A 89 -11.37 -10.13 6.52
N ASN A 90 -10.82 -11.14 7.19
CA ASN A 90 -10.21 -12.29 6.51
C ASN A 90 -11.24 -13.17 5.81
N ASN A 91 -12.38 -13.46 6.45
CA ASN A 91 -13.48 -14.25 5.90
C ASN A 91 -14.09 -13.59 4.65
N MET A 92 -14.14 -12.26 4.65
CA MET A 92 -14.58 -11.46 3.50
C MET A 92 -13.54 -11.35 2.39
N GLU A 93 -12.32 -11.84 2.62
CA GLU A 93 -11.15 -11.77 1.72
C GLU A 93 -10.85 -10.34 1.24
N MET A 94 -11.10 -9.36 2.10
CA MET A 94 -11.05 -7.96 1.73
C MET A 94 -9.79 -7.26 2.21
N GLN A 95 -9.33 -6.29 1.41
CA GLN A 95 -8.10 -5.55 1.69
C GLN A 95 -8.42 -4.11 2.05
N GLU A 96 -7.83 -3.64 3.15
CA GLU A 96 -7.96 -2.25 3.56
C GLU A 96 -7.25 -1.34 2.55
N ILE A 97 -7.96 -0.29 2.14
CA ILE A 97 -7.43 0.76 1.27
C ILE A 97 -6.85 1.85 2.17
N ALA A 98 -5.54 2.09 2.03
CA ALA A 98 -4.86 3.11 2.79
C ALA A 98 -5.48 4.50 2.53
N GLN A 99 -5.91 5.16 3.60
CA GLN A 99 -6.51 6.49 3.56
C GLN A 99 -5.46 7.58 3.74
N LYS A 100 -5.62 8.69 3.02
CA LYS A 100 -4.82 9.91 3.17
C LYS A 100 -5.53 10.91 4.07
N GLY A 101 -4.85 11.47 5.05
CA GLY A 101 -5.46 12.44 5.96
C GLY A 101 -4.94 12.24 7.37
N SER A 102 -5.81 12.44 8.35
CA SER A 102 -5.51 12.06 9.72
C SER A 102 -5.45 10.53 9.83
N PHE A 103 -4.54 10.04 10.66
CA PHE A 103 -4.49 8.61 10.95
C PHE A 103 -5.70 8.16 11.80
N PHE A 104 -6.10 8.99 12.76
CA PHE A 104 -7.32 8.79 13.55
C PHE A 104 -8.50 9.45 12.86
N THR A 105 -9.63 8.75 12.81
CA THR A 105 -10.84 9.21 12.12
C THR A 105 -11.93 9.62 13.09
N TRP A 106 -11.81 9.27 14.37
CA TRP A 106 -12.70 9.66 15.44
C TRP A 106 -11.95 10.21 16.64
N GLY A 107 -12.54 11.19 17.34
CA GLY A 107 -12.02 11.72 18.60
C GLY A 107 -13.14 12.05 19.59
N ASN A 108 -12.96 11.67 20.85
CA ASN A 108 -14.00 11.83 21.88
C ASN A 108 -14.22 13.27 22.37
N ASN A 109 -13.42 14.23 21.88
CA ASN A 109 -13.46 15.66 22.19
C ASN A 109 -13.42 16.00 23.70
N ARG A 110 -12.85 15.12 24.55
CA ARG A 110 -12.65 15.39 25.98
C ARG A 110 -11.33 16.12 26.23
N ALA A 111 -11.27 16.88 27.32
CA ALA A 111 -10.06 17.62 27.69
C ALA A 111 -9.08 16.75 28.51
N GLY A 112 -7.79 17.09 28.42
CA GLY A 112 -6.72 16.50 29.25
C GLY A 112 -6.52 15.00 29.03
N ASP A 113 -6.22 14.28 30.11
CA ASP A 113 -5.93 12.84 30.07
C ASP A 113 -7.14 11.97 29.65
N GLY A 114 -8.33 12.58 29.57
CA GLY A 114 -9.54 11.94 29.06
C GLY A 114 -9.65 11.94 27.53
N TYR A 115 -8.76 12.63 26.82
CA TYR A 115 -8.78 12.69 25.35
C TYR A 115 -8.38 11.35 24.73
N VAL A 116 -9.22 10.85 23.84
CA VAL A 116 -9.02 9.57 23.14
C VAL A 116 -9.36 9.74 21.67
N GLU A 117 -8.50 9.20 20.82
CA GLU A 117 -8.69 9.13 19.38
C GLU A 117 -8.60 7.69 18.89
N GLU A 118 -9.44 7.36 17.92
CA GLU A 118 -9.54 6.02 17.34
C GLU A 118 -9.67 6.12 15.81
N ARG A 119 -9.25 5.05 15.13
CA ARG A 119 -9.43 4.92 13.68
C ARG A 119 -10.58 3.98 13.41
N LEU A 120 -11.81 4.49 13.37
CA LEU A 120 -13.03 3.69 13.24
C LEU A 120 -13.52 3.58 11.79
N ASP A 121 -13.26 4.61 10.99
CA ASP A 121 -13.75 4.74 9.63
C ASP A 121 -12.74 4.14 8.65
N LYS A 122 -13.13 3.05 7.95
CA LYS A 122 -12.24 2.31 7.05
C LYS A 122 -12.92 1.99 5.73
N ILE A 123 -12.08 1.80 4.70
CA ILE A 123 -12.51 1.35 3.37
C ILE A 123 -11.80 0.03 3.09
N PHE A 124 -12.56 -1.00 2.74
CA PHE A 124 -12.05 -2.29 2.29
C PHE A 124 -12.55 -2.59 0.88
N ALA A 125 -11.76 -3.30 0.09
CA ALA A 125 -12.13 -3.68 -1.26
C ALA A 125 -11.73 -5.12 -1.58
N SER A 126 -12.42 -5.69 -2.57
CA SER A 126 -12.04 -6.96 -3.17
C SER A 126 -10.75 -6.83 -3.99
N ALA A 127 -10.09 -7.96 -4.25
CA ALA A 127 -8.91 -7.99 -5.12
C ALA A 127 -9.20 -7.49 -6.54
N GLU A 128 -10.38 -7.85 -7.08
CA GLU A 128 -10.83 -7.46 -8.40
C GLU A 128 -11.10 -5.95 -8.47
N TRP A 129 -11.70 -5.35 -7.44
CA TRP A 129 -11.86 -3.89 -7.36
C TRP A 129 -10.51 -3.17 -7.40
N LEU A 130 -9.52 -3.64 -6.62
CA LEU A 130 -8.17 -3.07 -6.61
C LEU A 130 -7.41 -3.26 -7.94
N ALA A 131 -7.72 -4.34 -8.67
CA ALA A 131 -7.17 -4.60 -10.01
C ALA A 131 -7.76 -3.64 -11.05
N ARG A 132 -9.07 -3.36 -10.97
CA ARG A 132 -9.78 -2.41 -11.84
C ARG A 132 -9.39 -0.97 -11.57
N PHE A 133 -9.22 -0.59 -10.29
CA PHE A 133 -8.91 0.79 -9.88
C PHE A 133 -7.53 0.91 -9.20
N PRO A 134 -6.42 0.57 -9.87
CA PRO A 134 -5.09 0.50 -9.26
C PRO A 134 -4.48 1.88 -8.93
N ARG A 135 -5.22 2.96 -9.19
CA ARG A 135 -4.84 4.35 -8.90
C ARG A 135 -5.83 5.06 -7.99
N MET A 136 -6.82 4.33 -7.47
CA MET A 136 -7.78 4.94 -6.57
C MET A 136 -7.10 5.53 -5.34
N GLU A 137 -7.73 6.54 -4.79
CA GLU A 137 -7.28 7.22 -3.59
C GLU A 137 -8.42 7.25 -2.59
N ALA A 138 -8.15 6.75 -1.39
CA ALA A 138 -8.98 7.02 -0.23
C ALA A 138 -8.37 8.18 0.54
N SER A 139 -9.19 9.11 1.00
CA SER A 139 -8.80 10.23 1.84
C SER A 139 -9.81 10.44 2.97
N ASN A 140 -9.38 11.02 4.08
CA ASN A 140 -10.23 11.44 5.17
C ASN A 140 -9.97 12.92 5.48
N TYR A 141 -11.04 13.65 5.81
CA TYR A 141 -10.98 15.08 6.09
C TYR A 141 -11.69 15.39 7.40
N PHE A 142 -10.98 16.08 8.30
CA PHE A 142 -11.58 16.63 9.50
C PHE A 142 -12.68 17.65 9.16
N ARG A 143 -13.76 17.59 9.92
CA ARG A 143 -14.87 18.55 9.89
C ARG A 143 -15.19 18.92 11.33
N SER A 144 -15.22 20.22 11.63
CA SER A 144 -15.51 20.72 12.98
C SER A 144 -16.90 20.36 13.50
N ALA A 145 -17.83 19.99 12.61
CA ALA A 145 -19.20 19.66 12.94
C ALA A 145 -19.41 18.20 13.40
N SER A 146 -18.38 17.35 13.35
CA SER A 146 -18.46 15.95 13.76
C SER A 146 -17.19 15.54 14.51
N ASP A 147 -17.35 14.59 15.42
CA ASP A 147 -16.28 13.82 16.02
C ASP A 147 -15.64 12.83 15.04
N HIS A 148 -16.24 12.60 13.86
CA HIS A 148 -15.70 11.78 12.77
C HIS A 148 -15.14 12.61 11.59
N ASN A 149 -14.15 12.04 10.92
CA ASN A 149 -13.63 12.54 9.65
C ASN A 149 -14.44 12.00 8.45
N VAL A 150 -14.69 12.85 7.46
CA VAL A 150 -15.38 12.45 6.22
C VAL A 150 -14.45 11.60 5.37
N LEU A 151 -14.88 10.39 5.00
CA LEU A 151 -14.21 9.55 4.01
C LEU A 151 -14.57 9.97 2.57
N LEU A 152 -13.55 10.13 1.73
CA LEU A 152 -13.68 10.36 0.30
C LEU A 152 -12.84 9.33 -0.44
N PHE A 153 -13.46 8.55 -1.32
CA PHE A 153 -12.76 7.69 -2.25
C PHE A 153 -12.93 8.22 -3.67
N ASP A 154 -11.80 8.34 -4.38
CA ASP A 154 -11.72 8.84 -5.75
C ASP A 154 -11.15 7.73 -6.64
N THR A 155 -11.97 7.23 -7.57
CA THR A 155 -11.59 6.21 -8.55
C THR A 155 -11.02 6.82 -9.83
N GLU A 156 -11.18 8.14 -10.04
CA GLU A 156 -10.86 8.88 -11.26
C GLU A 156 -9.78 9.95 -11.04
N LEU A 157 -8.67 9.62 -10.37
CA LEU A 157 -7.53 10.52 -10.36
C LEU A 157 -7.05 10.78 -11.78
N GLN A 158 -7.37 11.97 -12.28
CA GLN A 158 -6.97 12.49 -13.57
C GLN A 158 -5.48 12.20 -13.78
N VAL A 159 -5.17 11.65 -14.94
CA VAL A 159 -3.81 11.38 -15.37
C VAL A 159 -3.12 12.72 -15.52
N ASN A 160 -2.42 13.16 -14.47
CA ASN A 160 -1.30 14.04 -14.69
C ASN A 160 -0.34 13.24 -15.57
N ASN A 161 -0.37 13.53 -16.88
CA ASN A 161 0.53 13.01 -17.92
C ASN A 161 1.96 13.51 -17.65
N ARG A 162 2.47 13.26 -16.44
CA ARG A 162 3.90 13.31 -16.19
C ARG A 162 4.49 12.19 -17.02
N HIS A 163 5.33 12.57 -17.98
CA HIS A 163 6.10 11.62 -18.78
C HIS A 163 6.72 10.59 -17.84
N LYS A 164 6.24 9.35 -17.90
CA LYS A 164 6.83 8.24 -17.15
C LYS A 164 8.28 8.16 -17.59
N ARG A 165 9.20 8.16 -16.62
CA ARG A 165 10.61 7.91 -16.93
C ARG A 165 10.70 6.52 -17.54
N PHE A 166 11.42 6.42 -18.65
CA PHE A 166 11.75 5.13 -19.23
C PHE A 166 12.53 4.31 -18.19
N GLN A 167 12.12 3.07 -18.01
CA GLN A 167 12.80 2.10 -17.17
C GLN A 167 13.04 0.87 -18.03
N PHE A 168 14.32 0.53 -18.20
CA PHE A 168 14.69 -0.71 -18.86
C PHE A 168 14.41 -1.87 -17.90
N ASN A 169 13.71 -2.90 -18.37
CA ASN A 169 13.53 -4.13 -17.63
C ASN A 169 14.65 -5.09 -18.03
N SER A 170 15.43 -5.57 -17.06
CA SER A 170 16.53 -6.51 -17.33
C SER A 170 16.06 -7.80 -17.98
N GLY A 171 14.81 -8.21 -17.76
CA GLY A 171 14.23 -9.38 -18.42
C GLY A 171 14.04 -9.21 -19.94
N TRP A 172 14.09 -7.99 -20.48
CA TRP A 172 14.00 -7.78 -21.92
C TRP A 172 15.19 -8.38 -22.68
N VAL A 173 16.35 -8.53 -22.04
CA VAL A 173 17.58 -9.03 -22.69
C VAL A 173 17.41 -10.47 -23.20
N GLU A 174 16.57 -11.27 -22.54
CA GLU A 174 16.33 -12.67 -22.89
C GLU A 174 15.14 -12.85 -23.85
N MET A 175 14.43 -11.76 -24.21
CA MET A 175 13.27 -11.82 -25.08
C MET A 175 13.66 -11.68 -26.55
N GLU A 176 12.96 -12.43 -27.41
CA GLU A 176 13.18 -12.42 -28.85
C GLU A 176 12.88 -11.04 -29.47
N GLY A 177 13.75 -10.58 -30.37
CA GLY A 177 13.62 -9.31 -31.08
C GLY A 177 14.10 -8.07 -30.33
N VAL A 178 14.58 -8.19 -29.09
CA VAL A 178 15.12 -7.04 -28.34
C VAL A 178 16.39 -6.49 -28.99
N ALA A 179 17.26 -7.36 -29.51
CA ALA A 179 18.54 -6.99 -30.11
C ALA A 179 18.31 -6.21 -31.40
N GLU A 180 17.36 -6.66 -32.22
CA GLU A 180 16.88 -5.99 -33.42
C GLU A 180 16.29 -4.62 -33.10
N ALA A 181 15.41 -4.53 -32.09
CA ALA A 181 14.83 -3.25 -31.67
C ALA A 181 15.90 -2.25 -31.20
N VAL A 182 16.94 -2.71 -30.50
CA VAL A 182 18.08 -1.85 -30.11
C VAL A 182 18.88 -1.42 -31.33
N ARG A 183 19.19 -2.36 -32.24
CA ARG A 183 19.95 -2.11 -33.46
C ARG A 183 19.24 -1.11 -34.36
N GLU A 184 17.95 -1.30 -34.63
CA GLU A 184 17.11 -0.41 -35.43
C GLU A 184 17.05 1.00 -34.84
N GLY A 185 16.87 1.10 -33.52
CA GLY A 185 16.84 2.40 -32.86
C GLY A 185 18.21 3.10 -32.81
N TRP A 186 19.32 2.35 -32.83
CA TRP A 186 20.68 2.88 -32.74
C TRP A 186 21.31 3.24 -34.09
N GLN A 187 21.01 2.46 -35.13
CA GLN A 187 21.60 2.59 -36.47
C GLN A 187 20.98 3.70 -37.33
N ILE A 188 20.24 4.62 -36.72
CA ILE A 188 19.71 5.79 -37.43
C ILE A 188 20.82 6.77 -37.83
N SER A 189 20.69 7.36 -39.02
CA SER A 189 21.47 8.53 -39.42
C SER A 189 20.89 9.78 -38.76
N VAL A 190 21.76 10.55 -38.10
CA VAL A 190 21.39 11.80 -37.44
C VAL A 190 22.45 12.84 -37.77
N ASP A 191 22.02 13.97 -38.31
CA ASP A 191 22.90 15.11 -38.58
C ASP A 191 23.04 15.99 -37.34
N GLY A 192 24.20 16.64 -37.20
CA GLY A 192 24.52 17.56 -36.10
C GLY A 192 25.79 17.20 -35.34
N SER A 193 26.01 17.84 -34.19
CA SER A 193 27.20 17.61 -33.38
C SER A 193 27.25 16.18 -32.80
N ALA A 194 28.44 15.64 -32.54
CA ALA A 194 28.61 14.28 -32.02
C ALA A 194 27.74 14.00 -30.77
N LEU A 195 27.65 14.96 -29.84
CA LEU A 195 26.82 14.82 -28.64
C LEU A 195 25.32 14.79 -28.97
N TYR A 196 24.89 15.60 -29.94
CA TYR A 196 23.51 15.61 -30.41
C TYR A 196 23.15 14.28 -31.09
N GLN A 197 24.04 13.73 -31.92
CA GLN A 197 23.86 12.43 -32.57
C GLN A 197 23.68 11.32 -31.53
N VAL A 198 24.55 11.24 -30.52
CA VAL A 198 24.44 10.26 -29.43
C VAL A 198 23.13 10.43 -28.67
N HIS A 199 22.74 11.66 -28.34
CA HIS A 199 21.47 11.94 -27.65
C HIS A 199 20.26 11.45 -28.45
N GLN A 200 20.21 11.73 -29.77
CA GLN A 200 19.13 11.28 -30.63
C GLN A 200 19.11 9.76 -30.80
N LYS A 201 20.27 9.10 -30.92
CA LYS A 201 20.36 7.65 -30.97
C LYS A 201 19.82 7.00 -29.69
N ILE A 202 20.20 7.49 -28.51
CA ILE A 202 19.64 7.02 -27.21
C ILE A 202 18.12 7.20 -27.18
N LYS A 203 17.62 8.36 -27.64
CA LYS A 203 16.18 8.63 -27.70
C LYS A 203 15.46 7.66 -28.64
N HIS A 204 16.02 7.34 -29.81
CA HIS A 204 15.41 6.43 -30.77
C HIS A 204 15.46 4.97 -30.31
N THR A 205 16.58 4.50 -29.77
CA THR A 205 16.68 3.19 -29.09
C THR A 205 15.61 3.04 -28.01
N ARG A 206 15.40 4.08 -27.19
CA ARG A 206 14.33 4.09 -26.18
C ARG A 206 12.94 3.93 -26.80
N MET A 207 12.66 4.62 -27.90
CA MET A 207 11.35 4.56 -28.57
C MET A 207 11.12 3.20 -29.23
N ALA A 208 12.14 2.65 -29.89
CA ALA A 208 12.09 1.32 -30.51
C ALA A 208 11.82 0.22 -29.46
N LEU A 209 12.52 0.26 -28.33
CA LEU A 209 12.28 -0.65 -27.20
C LEU A 209 10.85 -0.54 -26.64
N LEU A 210 10.30 0.67 -26.51
CA LEU A 210 8.93 0.86 -26.04
C LEU A 210 7.88 0.34 -27.04
N ALA A 211 8.13 0.52 -28.34
CA ALA A 211 7.25 0.03 -29.40
C ALA A 211 7.26 -1.51 -29.45
N TRP A 212 8.46 -2.12 -29.47
CA TRP A 212 8.66 -3.56 -29.42
C TRP A 212 8.00 -4.19 -28.19
N HIS A 213 8.20 -3.63 -27.00
CA HIS A 213 7.62 -4.20 -25.78
C HIS A 213 6.08 -4.11 -25.77
N LYS A 214 5.51 -3.00 -26.28
CA LYS A 214 4.06 -2.81 -26.31
C LYS A 214 3.38 -3.78 -27.28
N SER A 215 4.01 -4.10 -28.41
CA SER A 215 3.49 -5.13 -29.32
C SER A 215 3.63 -6.51 -28.69
N HIS A 216 4.76 -6.82 -28.05
CA HIS A 216 5.00 -8.12 -27.41
C HIS A 216 3.98 -8.43 -26.29
N HIS A 217 3.71 -7.49 -25.38
CA HIS A 217 2.75 -7.70 -24.28
C HIS A 217 1.30 -7.86 -24.79
N ARG A 218 0.90 -7.10 -25.82
CA ARG A 218 -0.43 -7.26 -26.44
C ARG A 218 -0.56 -8.60 -27.16
N ASN A 219 0.55 -9.11 -27.71
CA ASN A 219 0.57 -10.40 -28.36
C ASN A 219 0.49 -11.53 -27.33
N GLN A 220 1.22 -11.47 -26.21
CA GLN A 220 1.16 -12.49 -25.14
C GLN A 220 -0.25 -12.71 -24.58
N GLU A 221 -0.99 -11.63 -24.27
CA GLU A 221 -2.36 -11.72 -23.75
C GLU A 221 -3.32 -12.38 -24.77
N LYS A 222 -3.19 -12.02 -26.05
CA LYS A 222 -3.92 -12.66 -27.15
C LYS A 222 -3.52 -14.12 -27.34
N THR A 223 -2.23 -14.42 -27.25
CA THR A 223 -1.69 -15.77 -27.40
C THR A 223 -2.24 -16.69 -26.31
N ILE A 224 -2.22 -16.26 -25.04
CA ILE A 224 -2.80 -17.03 -23.92
C ILE A 224 -4.28 -17.30 -24.17
N LYS A 225 -5.05 -16.28 -24.59
CA LYS A 225 -6.47 -16.45 -24.90
C LYS A 225 -6.71 -17.47 -26.03
N VAL A 226 -6.02 -17.32 -27.16
CA VAL A 226 -6.16 -18.21 -28.32
C VAL A 226 -5.74 -19.63 -28.01
N LEU A 227 -4.63 -19.82 -27.28
CA LEU A 227 -4.16 -21.13 -26.87
C LEU A 227 -5.13 -21.78 -25.87
N THR A 228 -5.73 -21.01 -24.95
CA THR A 228 -6.76 -21.50 -24.02
C THR A 228 -8.01 -21.96 -24.77
N GLU A 229 -8.47 -21.20 -25.76
CA GLU A 229 -9.62 -21.55 -26.61
C GLU A 229 -9.34 -22.83 -27.41
N LYS A 230 -8.17 -22.94 -28.05
CA LYS A 230 -7.72 -24.17 -28.75
C LYS A 230 -7.65 -25.37 -27.80
N MET A 231 -7.09 -25.19 -26.61
CA MET A 231 -7.00 -26.22 -25.59
C MET A 231 -8.39 -26.70 -25.14
N THR A 232 -9.36 -25.78 -25.06
CA THR A 232 -10.75 -26.10 -24.70
C THR A 232 -11.46 -26.87 -25.83
N ALA A 233 -11.23 -26.48 -27.09
CA ALA A 233 -11.77 -27.19 -28.26
C ALA A 233 -11.24 -28.64 -28.35
N LEU A 234 -9.91 -28.83 -28.28
CA LEU A 234 -9.28 -30.16 -28.23
C LEU A 234 -9.74 -30.98 -27.02
N ARG A 235 -10.12 -30.32 -25.92
CA ARG A 235 -10.66 -31.00 -24.75
C ARG A 235 -12.07 -31.56 -25.01
N ALA A 236 -12.89 -30.84 -25.77
CA ALA A 236 -14.25 -31.23 -26.14
C ALA A 236 -14.29 -32.44 -27.08
N GLU A 237 -13.24 -32.67 -27.87
CA GLU A 237 -13.09 -33.83 -28.78
C GLU A 237 -12.92 -35.17 -28.04
N GLY A 238 -12.77 -35.18 -26.71
CA GLY A 238 -12.81 -36.43 -25.94
C GLY A 238 -11.60 -37.32 -26.18
N ARG A 239 -11.80 -38.62 -26.44
CA ARG A 239 -10.70 -39.60 -26.59
C ARG A 239 -9.99 -39.54 -27.95
N ASP A 240 -10.70 -39.10 -28.97
CA ASP A 240 -10.24 -39.07 -30.36
C ASP A 240 -9.52 -37.76 -30.73
N ARG A 241 -9.21 -36.94 -29.72
CA ARG A 241 -8.47 -35.68 -29.90
C ARG A 241 -7.10 -35.94 -30.53
N ASP A 242 -6.61 -34.96 -31.27
CA ASP A 242 -5.23 -34.95 -31.73
C ASP A 242 -4.28 -34.77 -30.52
N TRP A 243 -3.67 -35.88 -30.09
CA TRP A 243 -2.77 -35.92 -28.94
C TRP A 243 -1.43 -35.24 -29.19
N GLU A 244 -0.98 -35.17 -30.45
CA GLU A 244 0.25 -34.47 -30.83
C GLU A 244 0.01 -32.96 -30.78
N GLN A 245 -1.07 -32.49 -31.39
CA GLN A 245 -1.48 -31.09 -31.32
C GLN A 245 -1.79 -30.65 -29.88
N TRP A 246 -2.43 -31.50 -29.08
CA TRP A 246 -2.64 -31.26 -27.65
C TRP A 246 -1.33 -31.04 -26.89
N GLY A 247 -0.32 -31.89 -27.13
CA GLY A 247 0.99 -31.76 -26.49
C GLY A 247 1.67 -30.44 -26.84
N LEU A 248 1.62 -30.04 -28.11
CA LEU A 248 2.18 -28.77 -28.59
C LEU A 248 1.47 -27.56 -28.01
N VAL A 249 0.13 -27.50 -28.12
CA VAL A 249 -0.69 -26.38 -27.60
C VAL A 249 -0.52 -26.25 -26.09
N LYS A 250 -0.48 -27.37 -25.37
CA LYS A 250 -0.23 -27.38 -23.93
C LYS A 250 1.16 -26.80 -23.59
N SER A 251 2.20 -27.26 -24.28
CA SER A 251 3.56 -26.77 -24.04
C SER A 251 3.70 -25.28 -24.34
N GLU A 252 3.07 -24.78 -25.41
CA GLU A 252 3.06 -23.35 -25.75
C GLU A 252 2.30 -22.53 -24.72
N LEU A 253 1.15 -23.04 -24.24
CA LEU A 253 0.33 -22.37 -23.22
C LEU A 253 1.06 -22.33 -21.87
N ASP A 254 1.69 -23.43 -21.45
CA ASP A 254 2.49 -23.50 -20.23
C ASP A 254 3.66 -22.51 -20.28
N LYS A 255 4.34 -22.40 -21.44
CA LYS A 255 5.40 -21.40 -21.66
C LYS A 255 4.87 -19.97 -21.57
N ALA A 256 3.73 -19.67 -22.21
CA ALA A 256 3.13 -18.35 -22.19
C ALA A 256 2.71 -17.91 -20.78
N HIS A 257 2.12 -18.82 -19.99
CA HIS A 257 1.79 -18.56 -18.59
C HIS A 257 3.03 -18.36 -17.71
N LEU A 258 4.11 -19.13 -17.93
CA LEU A 258 5.37 -18.97 -17.21
C LEU A 258 6.00 -17.59 -17.48
N ASP A 259 6.01 -17.15 -18.73
CA ASP A 259 6.54 -15.84 -19.13
C ASP A 259 5.74 -14.69 -18.50
N GLU A 260 4.40 -14.82 -18.47
CA GLU A 260 3.52 -13.87 -17.80
C GLU A 260 3.77 -13.83 -16.28
N GLU A 261 3.86 -15.00 -15.64
CA GLU A 261 4.15 -15.11 -14.21
C GLU A 261 5.50 -14.44 -13.88
N GLN A 262 6.54 -14.70 -14.67
CA GLN A 262 7.86 -14.14 -14.49
C GLN A 262 7.87 -12.61 -14.67
N TYR A 263 7.11 -12.09 -15.64
CA TYR A 263 6.91 -10.65 -15.82
C TYR A 263 6.28 -10.01 -14.57
N TRP A 264 5.18 -10.57 -14.05
CA TRP A 264 4.51 -10.03 -12.87
C TRP A 264 5.32 -10.20 -11.58
N ARG A 265 6.05 -11.31 -11.45
CA ARG A 265 7.03 -11.53 -10.37
C ARG A 265 8.10 -10.43 -10.34
N ASN A 266 8.70 -10.13 -11.49
CA ASN A 266 9.71 -9.07 -11.61
C ASN A 266 9.13 -7.69 -11.26
N LYS A 267 7.90 -7.41 -11.72
CA LYS A 267 7.19 -6.16 -11.49
C LYS A 267 6.74 -5.97 -10.04
N SER A 268 6.31 -7.04 -9.38
CA SER A 268 5.90 -7.06 -7.97
C SER A 268 7.11 -6.95 -7.02
N ARG A 269 8.32 -7.27 -7.49
CA ARG A 269 9.55 -7.41 -6.70
C ARG A 269 9.48 -8.50 -5.62
N ALA A 270 8.52 -9.42 -5.70
CA ALA A 270 8.46 -10.62 -4.87
C ALA A 270 9.41 -11.72 -5.37
N LEU A 271 10.68 -11.34 -5.62
CA LEU A 271 11.69 -12.20 -6.26
C LEU A 271 12.05 -13.46 -5.45
N TRP A 272 11.65 -13.48 -4.18
CA TRP A 272 11.86 -14.60 -3.26
C TRP A 272 10.96 -15.82 -3.54
N LEU A 273 9.84 -15.64 -4.25
CA LEU A 273 9.04 -16.74 -4.80
C LEU A 273 9.72 -17.21 -6.08
N LYS A 274 9.90 -18.52 -6.30
CA LYS A 274 10.35 -19.04 -7.60
C LYS A 274 9.17 -19.05 -8.58
N ALA A 275 9.43 -18.80 -9.87
CA ALA A 275 8.41 -18.91 -10.91
C ALA A 275 8.02 -20.38 -11.15
N GLY A 276 6.79 -20.61 -11.60
CA GLY A 276 6.21 -21.93 -11.84
C GLY A 276 5.03 -22.28 -10.91
N ASP A 277 4.49 -21.31 -10.16
CA ASP A 277 3.35 -21.50 -9.25
C ASP A 277 2.05 -20.87 -9.79
N CYS A 278 2.03 -20.42 -11.05
CA CYS A 278 0.85 -19.84 -11.74
C CYS A 278 0.18 -18.68 -10.98
N ASN A 279 0.92 -17.97 -10.14
CA ASN A 279 0.35 -17.04 -9.15
C ASN A 279 0.34 -15.59 -9.65
N SER A 280 -0.05 -15.37 -10.91
CA SER A 280 -0.01 -14.04 -11.53
C SER A 280 -0.92 -13.05 -10.77
N LYS A 281 -2.11 -13.46 -10.36
CA LYS A 281 -3.07 -12.66 -9.58
C LYS A 281 -2.51 -12.19 -8.23
N PHE A 282 -1.76 -13.04 -7.52
CA PHE A 282 -1.03 -12.61 -6.33
C PHE A 282 0.00 -11.52 -6.65
N PHE A 283 0.79 -11.71 -7.71
CA PHE A 283 1.78 -10.70 -8.12
C PHE A 283 1.13 -9.39 -8.57
N HIS A 284 -0.05 -9.45 -9.18
CA HIS A 284 -0.89 -8.28 -9.49
C HIS A 284 -1.32 -7.56 -8.21
N ALA A 285 -1.95 -8.26 -7.28
CA ALA A 285 -2.40 -7.71 -6.00
C ALA A 285 -1.23 -7.09 -5.20
N PHE A 286 -0.10 -7.81 -5.11
CA PHE A 286 1.11 -7.34 -4.45
C PHE A 286 1.70 -6.10 -5.14
N THR A 287 1.66 -6.04 -6.48
CA THR A 287 2.08 -4.85 -7.24
C THR A 287 1.19 -3.65 -6.94
N SER A 288 -0.13 -3.83 -6.96
CA SER A 288 -1.10 -2.75 -6.66
C SER A 288 -0.91 -2.23 -5.23
N GLN A 289 -0.86 -3.13 -4.23
CA GLN A 289 -0.60 -2.76 -2.84
C GLN A 289 0.71 -1.97 -2.70
N ARG A 290 1.80 -2.44 -3.33
CA ARG A 290 3.08 -1.73 -3.32
C ARG A 290 2.99 -0.36 -3.97
N ARG A 291 2.20 -0.18 -5.02
CA ARG A 291 1.99 1.15 -5.63
C ARG A 291 1.28 2.07 -4.67
N HIS A 292 0.22 1.61 -4.00
CA HIS A 292 -0.48 2.39 -2.98
C HIS A 292 0.45 2.73 -1.81
N ALA A 293 1.17 1.75 -1.25
CA ALA A 293 2.05 1.93 -0.10
C ALA A 293 3.31 2.79 -0.39
N ASN A 294 3.84 2.75 -1.62
CA ASN A 294 5.01 3.54 -2.01
C ASN A 294 4.67 4.87 -2.68
N SER A 295 3.38 5.21 -2.81
CA SER A 295 2.97 6.49 -3.36
C SER A 295 3.33 7.61 -2.38
N ILE A 296 4.17 8.54 -2.82
CA ILE A 296 4.55 9.72 -2.02
C ILE A 296 3.72 10.89 -2.53
N ILE A 297 2.69 11.26 -1.78
CA ILE A 297 1.72 12.27 -2.19
C ILE A 297 1.98 13.61 -1.51
N LYS A 298 2.42 13.60 -0.24
CA LYS A 298 2.69 14.81 0.54
C LYS A 298 3.90 14.59 1.46
N LEU A 299 4.65 15.66 1.68
CA LEU A 299 5.78 15.70 2.62
C LEU A 299 5.40 16.58 3.81
N THR A 300 5.44 16.01 5.00
CA THR A 300 5.16 16.71 6.28
C THR A 300 6.35 16.54 7.21
N SER A 301 6.69 17.59 7.95
CA SER A 301 7.71 17.55 9.00
C SER A 301 7.25 16.68 10.18
N SER A 302 8.18 16.26 11.03
CA SER A 302 7.92 15.50 12.26
C SER A 302 7.05 16.24 13.28
N SER A 303 6.94 17.57 13.16
CA SER A 303 6.03 18.42 13.96
C SER A 303 4.63 18.57 13.35
N GLY A 304 4.36 17.98 12.18
CA GLY A 304 3.12 18.25 11.42
C GLY A 304 3.18 19.52 10.56
N GLU A 305 4.21 20.37 10.72
CA GLU A 305 4.42 21.53 9.86
C GLU A 305 4.75 21.11 8.42
N LYS A 306 4.20 21.85 7.45
CA LYS A 306 4.67 21.79 6.06
C LYS A 306 6.13 22.30 6.03
N HIS A 307 7.02 21.68 5.25
CA HIS A 307 8.44 22.09 5.10
C HIS A 307 8.66 23.49 4.48
N ILE A 308 7.63 24.33 4.43
CA ILE A 308 7.64 25.67 3.84
C ILE A 308 7.57 26.67 5.00
N LYS A 309 8.61 27.46 5.16
CA LYS A 309 8.66 28.63 6.06
C LYS A 309 8.49 29.89 5.22
N ILE A 310 7.57 30.77 5.61
CA ILE A 310 7.36 32.05 4.93
C ILE A 310 8.01 33.15 5.77
N THR A 311 8.88 33.94 5.16
CA THR A 311 9.43 35.16 5.77
C THR A 311 8.66 36.35 5.20
N ILE A 312 7.86 37.00 6.04
CA ILE A 312 7.09 38.18 5.64
C ILE A 312 8.03 39.35 5.34
N ARG A 313 7.81 39.98 4.18
CA ARG A 313 8.46 41.22 3.74
C ARG A 313 7.41 42.30 3.52
N ASN A 314 6.72 42.30 2.38
CA ASN A 314 5.69 43.28 2.04
C ASN A 314 4.27 42.77 2.35
N GLY A 315 4.11 41.49 2.71
CA GLY A 315 2.83 40.86 3.07
C GLY A 315 1.85 40.70 1.91
N LYS A 316 2.22 41.08 0.67
CA LYS A 316 1.31 41.10 -0.49
C LYS A 316 1.06 39.73 -1.09
N SER A 317 1.89 38.75 -0.76
CA SER A 317 1.85 37.39 -1.34
C SER A 317 1.52 36.30 -0.32
N THR A 318 1.11 36.72 0.88
CA THR A 318 0.80 35.83 2.00
C THR A 318 -0.56 36.19 2.58
N ARG A 319 -1.45 35.20 2.68
CA ARG A 319 -2.79 35.36 3.28
C ARG A 319 -2.73 35.15 4.79
N LEU A 320 -3.72 35.66 5.52
CA LEU A 320 -3.76 35.47 6.98
C LEU A 320 -3.85 33.98 7.36
N ASN A 321 -4.63 33.21 6.60
CA ASN A 321 -4.77 31.75 6.76
C ASN A 321 -3.65 30.93 6.12
N ASP A 322 -2.65 31.56 5.47
CA ASP A 322 -1.52 30.79 4.97
C ASP A 322 -0.77 30.15 6.15
N PRO A 323 -0.34 28.89 6.05
CA PRO A 323 0.44 28.26 7.11
C PRO A 323 1.89 28.77 7.12
N ASN A 324 2.46 28.86 8.32
CA ASN A 324 3.87 29.03 8.64
C ASN A 324 4.48 30.38 8.25
N TRP A 325 3.69 31.46 8.24
CA TRP A 325 4.20 32.82 8.11
C TRP A 325 4.52 33.50 9.44
N VAL A 326 3.97 33.01 10.55
CA VAL A 326 4.31 33.44 11.91
C VAL A 326 5.28 32.42 12.55
N PRO A 327 6.52 32.80 12.86
CA PRO A 327 7.48 31.89 13.48
C PRO A 327 7.05 31.43 14.90
N GLY A 328 7.24 30.15 15.22
CA GLY A 328 7.06 29.63 16.59
C GLY A 328 5.60 29.31 16.97
N LEU A 329 4.70 29.17 16.00
CA LEU A 329 3.34 28.66 16.22
C LEU A 329 3.29 27.14 16.10
N ASN A 330 2.73 26.46 17.10
CA ASN A 330 2.54 25.01 17.06
C ASN A 330 1.43 24.58 16.07
N ARG A 331 0.45 25.46 15.83
CA ARG A 331 -0.73 25.20 14.98
C ARG A 331 -0.49 25.51 13.48
N GLY A 332 0.69 26.04 13.13
CA GLY A 332 1.05 26.41 11.76
C GLY A 332 0.49 27.75 11.29
N SER A 333 -0.77 28.10 11.56
CA SER A 333 -1.35 29.41 11.24
C SER A 333 -1.86 30.14 12.50
N PRO A 334 -1.83 31.49 12.53
CA PRO A 334 -2.36 32.26 13.66
C PRO A 334 -3.90 32.17 13.72
N GLU A 335 -4.44 32.14 14.93
CA GLU A 335 -5.87 31.99 15.20
C GLU A 335 -6.57 33.35 15.33
N LEU A 336 -7.63 33.54 14.54
CA LEU A 336 -8.45 34.75 14.54
C LEU A 336 -9.52 34.69 15.64
N LYS A 337 -9.69 35.80 16.38
CA LYS A 337 -10.73 35.96 17.41
C LYS A 337 -12.15 36.01 16.86
N VAL A 338 -12.31 36.38 15.59
CA VAL A 338 -13.59 36.61 14.92
C VAL A 338 -13.75 35.58 13.79
N GLY A 339 -14.98 35.10 13.54
CA GLY A 339 -15.34 34.17 12.45
C GLY A 339 -15.25 34.78 11.04
N ILE A 340 -14.26 35.63 10.79
CA ILE A 340 -13.96 36.24 9.49
C ILE A 340 -13.17 35.23 8.66
N ASP A 341 -13.50 35.09 7.37
CA ASP A 341 -12.73 34.25 6.46
C ASP A 341 -11.35 34.88 6.15
N GLY A 342 -10.33 34.47 6.91
CA GLY A 342 -8.93 34.89 6.74
C GLY A 342 -8.30 34.56 5.37
N ASN A 343 -9.03 33.88 4.46
CA ASN A 343 -8.60 33.75 3.06
C ASN A 343 -8.85 35.01 2.22
N LEU A 344 -9.71 35.92 2.68
CA LEU A 344 -10.04 37.18 1.98
C LEU A 344 -9.05 38.30 2.28
N PHE A 345 -8.22 38.14 3.33
CA PHE A 345 -7.32 39.17 3.83
C PHE A 345 -5.86 38.75 3.68
N TRP A 346 -5.02 39.73 3.40
CA TRP A 346 -3.59 39.56 3.21
C TRP A 346 -2.83 40.05 4.43
N VAL A 347 -1.62 39.53 4.63
CA VAL A 347 -0.73 40.01 5.71
C VAL A 347 -0.40 41.50 5.52
N HIS A 348 -0.39 42.01 4.29
CA HIS A 348 -0.19 43.44 4.03
C HIS A 348 -1.26 44.33 4.66
N ASP A 349 -2.48 43.82 4.88
CA ASP A 349 -3.58 44.57 5.49
C ASP A 349 -3.34 44.83 6.99
N LEU A 350 -2.40 44.11 7.60
CA LEU A 350 -1.99 44.27 9.00
C LEU A 350 -0.83 45.27 9.17
N LEU A 351 -0.34 45.88 8.09
CA LEU A 351 0.81 46.77 8.09
C LEU A 351 0.40 48.23 7.96
N GLN A 352 1.10 49.12 8.67
CA GLN A 352 0.94 50.57 8.61
C GLN A 352 2.21 51.27 8.10
N ALA A 353 2.12 52.59 7.89
CA ALA A 353 3.21 53.43 7.39
C ALA A 353 3.87 52.88 6.10
N GLY A 354 3.04 52.48 5.13
CA GLY A 354 3.51 51.96 3.85
C GLY A 354 4.20 50.59 3.92
N GLY A 355 3.94 49.79 4.96
CA GLY A 355 4.50 48.45 5.13
C GLY A 355 5.72 48.38 6.07
N MET A 356 6.06 49.47 6.75
CA MET A 356 7.27 49.56 7.59
C MET A 356 7.05 49.03 9.01
N TYR A 357 5.82 49.06 9.51
CA TYR A 357 5.48 48.64 10.87
C TYR A 357 4.18 47.87 10.90
N TRP A 358 4.03 47.00 11.90
CA TRP A 358 2.76 46.35 12.22
C TRP A 358 1.77 47.34 12.83
N ASP A 359 0.48 47.21 12.49
CA ASP A 359 -0.59 47.85 13.24
C ASP A 359 -0.90 47.02 14.50
N GLY A 360 -0.28 47.42 15.61
CA GLY A 360 -0.40 46.69 16.88
C GLY A 360 -1.82 46.67 17.45
N ASN A 361 -2.64 47.67 17.15
CA ASN A 361 -4.03 47.73 17.63
C ASN A 361 -4.90 46.76 16.82
N LEU A 362 -4.75 46.77 15.49
CA LEU A 362 -5.47 45.87 14.60
C LEU A 362 -5.11 44.39 14.85
N ILE A 363 -3.83 44.09 15.05
CA ILE A 363 -3.37 42.71 15.29
C ILE A 363 -3.91 42.17 16.62
N ARG A 364 -3.87 42.95 17.70
CA ARG A 364 -4.41 42.52 19.01
C ARG A 364 -5.93 42.37 18.99
N ALA A 365 -6.62 43.12 18.13
CA ALA A 365 -8.06 42.99 17.91
C ALA A 365 -8.41 41.73 17.11
N LEU A 366 -7.62 41.37 16.10
CA LEU A 366 -7.91 40.26 15.18
C LEU A 366 -7.44 38.90 15.69
N PHE A 367 -6.33 38.80 16.40
CA PHE A 367 -5.70 37.53 16.79
C PHE A 367 -5.74 37.28 18.30
N LEU A 368 -5.66 36.00 18.70
CA LEU A 368 -5.44 35.62 20.09
C LEU A 368 -4.15 36.26 20.65
N GLU A 369 -4.11 36.51 21.95
CA GLU A 369 -3.05 37.31 22.58
C GLU A 369 -1.65 36.70 22.38
N ASP A 370 -1.54 35.38 22.49
CA ASP A 370 -0.28 34.64 22.25
C ASP A 370 0.20 34.75 20.80
N ASP A 371 -0.73 34.68 19.84
CA ASP A 371 -0.42 34.71 18.41
C ASP A 371 -0.09 36.15 17.97
N ALA A 372 -0.85 37.13 18.46
CA ALA A 372 -0.59 38.56 18.28
C ALA A 372 0.81 38.93 18.79
N GLY A 373 1.21 38.42 19.96
CA GLY A 373 2.55 38.64 20.51
C GLY A 373 3.67 38.15 19.57
N LYS A 374 3.47 36.99 18.94
CA LYS A 374 4.44 36.43 17.98
C LYS A 374 4.46 37.16 16.64
N ILE A 375 3.30 37.62 16.15
CA ILE A 375 3.23 38.42 14.91
C ILE A 375 4.03 39.72 15.08
N LEU A 376 3.85 40.42 16.20
CA LEU A 376 4.53 41.69 16.48
C LEU A 376 6.05 41.56 16.63
N GLN A 377 6.57 40.37 16.90
CA GLN A 377 8.00 40.09 16.97
C GLN A 377 8.65 39.90 15.58
N ILE A 378 7.87 39.87 14.49
CA ILE A 378 8.42 39.72 13.13
C ILE A 378 9.07 41.05 12.70
N THR A 379 10.41 41.08 12.65
CA THR A 379 11.21 42.25 12.29
C THR A 379 11.68 42.28 10.83
N SER A 380 11.35 41.25 10.03
CA SER A 380 11.84 41.07 8.67
C SER A 380 11.18 41.94 7.61
N LEU A 381 10.27 42.85 8.01
CA LEU A 381 9.46 43.67 7.10
C LEU A 381 10.34 44.47 6.12
N ASN A 382 9.91 44.51 4.86
CA ASN A 382 10.56 45.33 3.82
C ASN A 382 9.54 45.62 2.71
N PRO A 383 9.01 46.84 2.60
CA PRO A 383 8.01 47.20 1.59
C PRO A 383 8.46 47.01 0.14
N ARG A 384 9.76 47.02 -0.12
CA ARG A 384 10.35 46.93 -1.47
C ARG A 384 10.70 45.50 -1.88
N ALA A 385 10.51 44.50 -1.01
CA ALA A 385 10.83 43.11 -1.29
C ALA A 385 9.59 42.22 -1.14
N GLU A 386 9.46 41.19 -1.99
CA GLU A 386 8.39 40.19 -1.88
C GLU A 386 8.63 39.21 -0.73
N ASP A 387 7.54 38.60 -0.24
CA ASP A 387 7.63 37.59 0.82
C ASP A 387 8.45 36.38 0.35
N LYS A 388 9.34 35.89 1.21
CA LYS A 388 10.27 34.80 0.85
C LYS A 388 9.77 33.47 1.37
N ARG A 389 9.45 32.54 0.45
CA ARG A 389 9.11 31.15 0.77
C ARG A 389 10.38 30.29 0.76
N GLN A 390 10.76 29.74 1.90
CA GLN A 390 11.92 28.86 2.05
C GLN A 390 11.43 27.43 2.30
N CYS A 391 11.96 26.47 1.57
CA CYS A 391 11.67 25.05 1.78
C CYS A 391 12.95 24.28 2.10
N ASP A 392 12.97 23.55 3.21
CA ASP A 392 14.16 22.82 3.70
C ASP A 392 14.56 21.65 2.80
N LEU A 393 13.70 21.32 1.83
CA LEU A 393 13.92 20.28 0.82
C LEU A 393 14.55 20.83 -0.48
N VAL A 394 14.85 22.13 -0.50
CA VAL A 394 15.44 22.83 -1.65
C VAL A 394 16.94 22.99 -1.44
N VAL A 395 17.73 22.52 -2.39
CA VAL A 395 19.19 22.71 -2.41
C VAL A 395 19.53 23.57 -3.63
N LYS A 396 20.19 24.72 -3.41
CA LYS A 396 20.52 25.70 -4.47
C LYS A 396 19.30 26.14 -5.30
N GLY A 397 18.17 26.42 -4.64
CA GLY A 397 16.95 26.91 -5.30
C GLY A 397 16.15 25.84 -6.09
N LYS A 398 16.59 24.58 -6.13
CA LYS A 398 15.85 23.47 -6.75
C LYS A 398 15.47 22.40 -5.73
N PHE A 399 14.25 21.88 -5.85
CA PHE A 399 13.79 20.76 -5.03
C PHE A 399 14.71 19.54 -5.19
N SER A 400 15.16 18.97 -4.08
CA SER A 400 16.05 17.80 -4.07
C SER A 400 15.29 16.55 -3.64
N VAL A 401 15.01 15.67 -4.62
CA VAL A 401 14.44 14.35 -4.36
C VAL A 401 15.30 13.55 -3.38
N LYS A 402 16.63 13.69 -3.46
CA LYS A 402 17.57 13.00 -2.56
C LYS A 402 17.40 13.46 -1.11
N LYS A 403 17.29 14.78 -0.88
CA LYS A 403 17.10 15.36 0.46
C LYS A 403 15.73 14.97 1.03
N ALA A 404 14.67 15.08 0.24
CA ALA A 404 13.33 14.66 0.63
C ALA A 404 13.27 13.17 1.00
N TYR A 405 13.83 12.30 0.15
CA TYR A 405 13.85 10.87 0.41
C TYR A 405 14.69 10.51 1.64
N SER A 406 15.84 11.18 1.85
CA SER A 406 16.65 10.96 3.06
C SER A 406 15.94 11.40 4.34
N THR A 407 15.23 12.52 4.33
CA THR A 407 14.47 13.01 5.48
C THR A 407 13.29 12.06 5.78
N MET A 408 12.59 11.60 4.75
CA MET A 408 11.54 10.58 4.91
C MET A 408 12.07 9.26 5.44
N LEU A 409 13.21 8.79 4.93
CA LEU A 409 13.88 7.59 5.46
C LEU A 409 14.28 7.78 6.92
N ALA A 410 14.82 8.94 7.29
CA ALA A 410 15.16 9.22 8.68
C ALA A 410 13.93 9.22 9.60
N VAL A 411 12.81 9.82 9.17
CA VAL A 411 11.53 9.77 9.93
C VAL A 411 10.98 8.35 10.00
N LYS A 412 10.97 7.61 8.88
CA LYS A 412 10.53 6.22 8.85
C LYS A 412 11.43 5.31 9.70
N MET A 413 12.73 5.56 9.70
CA MET A 413 13.69 4.89 10.57
C MET A 413 13.46 5.28 12.03
N ALA A 414 13.14 6.54 12.34
CA ALA A 414 12.84 6.98 13.70
C ALA A 414 11.51 6.41 14.22
N THR A 415 10.47 6.29 13.39
CA THR A 415 9.18 5.70 13.77
C THR A 415 9.18 4.16 13.71
N SER A 416 10.03 3.56 12.90
CA SER A 416 10.24 2.10 12.83
C SER A 416 11.40 1.61 13.72
N ALA A 417 12.11 2.51 14.41
CA ALA A 417 13.22 2.16 15.28
C ALA A 417 12.67 1.50 16.54
N VAL A 418 12.48 0.20 16.46
CA VAL A 418 12.78 -0.68 17.58
C VAL A 418 14.23 -0.39 17.96
N ALA A 419 14.45 0.26 19.11
CA ALA A 419 15.79 0.61 19.57
C ALA A 419 16.72 -0.60 19.47
N GLU A 420 17.94 -0.43 18.96
CA GLU A 420 18.91 -1.51 18.76
C GLU A 420 19.27 -2.25 20.07
N SER A 421 19.00 -1.61 21.22
CA SER A 421 19.16 -2.14 22.57
C SER A 421 17.92 -2.84 23.15
N SER A 422 16.79 -2.88 22.42
CA SER A 422 15.58 -3.57 22.89
C SER A 422 15.66 -5.08 22.66
N GLY A 423 15.07 -5.87 23.55
CA GLY A 423 15.03 -7.34 23.42
C GLY A 423 14.42 -7.84 22.11
N GLN A 424 13.64 -7.00 21.43
CA GLN A 424 13.01 -7.29 20.14
C GLN A 424 13.98 -7.14 18.95
N ALA A 425 14.95 -6.21 19.01
CA ALA A 425 15.99 -6.08 17.98
C ALA A 425 16.96 -7.28 18.01
N GLU A 426 17.38 -7.70 19.21
CA GLU A 426 18.25 -8.85 19.40
C GLU A 426 17.55 -10.17 19.02
N GLY A 427 16.26 -10.27 19.35
CA GLY A 427 15.38 -11.35 18.91
C GLY A 427 15.31 -11.50 17.39
N ASN A 428 15.15 -10.39 16.66
CA ASN A 428 15.11 -10.38 15.19
C ASN A 428 16.46 -10.79 14.57
N LYS A 429 17.60 -10.37 15.16
CA LYS A 429 18.93 -10.78 14.70
C LYS A 429 19.13 -12.29 14.83
N ARG A 430 18.72 -12.86 15.97
CA ARG A 430 18.82 -14.30 16.24
C ARG A 430 17.91 -15.11 15.33
N ALA A 431 16.65 -14.69 15.17
CA ALA A 431 15.70 -15.32 14.26
C ALA A 431 16.14 -15.26 12.80
N ARG A 432 16.78 -14.17 12.37
CA ARG A 432 17.40 -14.06 11.05
C ARG A 432 18.52 -15.09 10.89
N ARG A 433 19.47 -15.14 11.84
CA ARG A 433 20.62 -16.05 11.79
C ARG A 433 20.16 -17.51 11.69
N ARG A 434 19.25 -17.92 12.58
CA ARG A 434 18.71 -19.28 12.60
C ARG A 434 17.95 -19.66 11.33
N CYS A 435 17.21 -18.71 10.74
CA CYS A 435 16.51 -18.93 9.46
C CYS A 435 17.48 -19.33 8.34
N TRP A 436 18.64 -18.68 8.27
CA TRP A 436 19.63 -18.96 7.25
C TRP A 436 20.44 -20.24 7.53
N GLU A 437 20.55 -20.66 8.79
CA GLU A 437 21.20 -21.90 9.22
C GLU A 437 20.36 -23.17 8.97
N LEU A 438 19.04 -23.04 8.77
CA LEU A 438 18.15 -24.18 8.49
C LEU A 438 18.65 -25.00 7.29
N LYS A 439 18.60 -26.33 7.37
CA LYS A 439 18.81 -27.22 6.20
C LYS A 439 17.48 -27.43 5.46
N VAL A 440 17.01 -26.39 4.76
CA VAL A 440 15.80 -26.42 3.92
C VAL A 440 16.06 -25.71 2.59
N MET A 441 15.20 -25.94 1.59
CA MET A 441 15.30 -25.27 0.30
C MET A 441 15.34 -23.75 0.45
N GLY A 442 16.16 -23.08 -0.36
CA GLY A 442 16.33 -21.62 -0.31
C GLY A 442 15.00 -20.86 -0.38
N LYS A 443 14.05 -21.30 -1.22
CA LYS A 443 12.70 -20.71 -1.31
C LYS A 443 11.95 -20.73 0.03
N VAL A 444 12.11 -21.80 0.82
CA VAL A 444 11.48 -21.96 2.14
C VAL A 444 12.15 -21.07 3.17
N LYS A 445 13.49 -20.93 3.13
CA LYS A 445 14.21 -19.96 3.99
C LYS A 445 13.71 -18.53 3.76
N HIS A 446 13.64 -18.13 2.49
CA HIS A 446 13.14 -16.82 2.13
C HIS A 446 11.67 -16.64 2.54
N PHE A 447 10.82 -17.65 2.33
CA PHE A 447 9.43 -17.64 2.78
C PHE A 447 9.33 -17.45 4.30
N VAL A 448 10.06 -18.22 5.11
CA VAL A 448 10.04 -18.12 6.58
C VAL A 448 10.49 -16.73 7.06
N TRP A 449 11.51 -16.15 6.42
CA TRP A 449 11.95 -14.79 6.73
C TRP A 449 10.92 -13.72 6.32
N GLN A 450 10.34 -13.87 5.13
CA GLN A 450 9.33 -12.95 4.59
C GLN A 450 7.92 -13.22 5.16
N ALA A 451 7.73 -14.32 5.88
CA ALA A 451 6.46 -14.75 6.45
C ALA A 451 5.83 -13.62 7.27
N ILE A 452 6.64 -12.83 7.98
CA ILE A 452 6.18 -11.67 8.74
C ILE A 452 5.46 -10.63 7.87
N SER A 453 5.89 -10.44 6.62
CA SER A 453 5.27 -9.51 5.66
C SER A 453 4.18 -10.18 4.82
N VAL A 454 4.33 -11.47 4.56
CA VAL A 454 3.43 -12.27 3.71
C VAL A 454 2.15 -12.67 4.45
N TRP A 455 2.26 -13.04 5.73
CA TRP A 455 1.11 -13.38 6.58
C TRP A 455 0.39 -12.14 7.15
N LYS A 456 0.97 -10.93 7.00
CA LYS A 456 0.21 -9.67 7.15
C LYS A 456 -0.80 -9.45 6.02
N ILE A 457 -0.58 -10.08 4.86
CA ILE A 457 -1.44 -9.97 3.68
C ILE A 457 -2.57 -11.01 3.75
N ALA A 458 -2.41 -12.06 4.56
CA ALA A 458 -3.43 -13.08 4.83
C ALA A 458 -3.05 -13.88 6.10
N PRO A 459 -3.55 -13.53 7.30
CA PRO A 459 -3.30 -14.29 8.52
C PRO A 459 -3.93 -15.69 8.43
N VAL A 460 -3.20 -16.75 8.80
CA VAL A 460 -3.84 -18.06 9.12
C VAL A 460 -4.16 -18.09 10.59
N GLN A 461 -5.44 -18.28 10.90
CA GLN A 461 -5.86 -18.69 12.23
C GLN A 461 -5.88 -20.21 12.31
N TRP A 462 -5.27 -20.73 13.38
CA TRP A 462 -5.28 -22.15 13.68
C TRP A 462 -6.61 -22.46 14.37
N ASN A 463 -7.57 -23.03 13.64
CA ASN A 463 -8.78 -23.53 14.27
C ASN A 463 -8.40 -24.58 15.33
N ARG A 464 -8.85 -24.36 16.58
CA ARG A 464 -8.67 -25.22 17.80
C ARG A 464 -7.55 -24.86 18.79
N VAL A 465 -6.83 -23.76 18.64
CA VAL A 465 -5.95 -23.24 19.73
C VAL A 465 -6.62 -22.01 20.34
N LEU A 466 -7.46 -22.25 21.36
CA LEU A 466 -8.30 -21.22 21.99
C LEU A 466 -7.52 -20.27 22.92
N GLU A 467 -6.28 -20.62 23.31
CA GLU A 467 -5.58 -19.93 24.42
C GLU A 467 -4.25 -19.27 24.05
N GLU A 468 -3.65 -19.55 22.88
CA GLU A 468 -2.38 -18.93 22.47
C GLU A 468 -2.44 -18.39 21.03
N GLN A 469 -2.70 -17.08 20.92
CA GLN A 469 -2.69 -16.32 19.66
C GLN A 469 -1.25 -16.03 19.21
N LEU A 470 -0.50 -17.08 18.88
CA LEU A 470 0.85 -16.95 18.34
C LEU A 470 0.80 -16.57 16.87
N THR A 471 1.19 -15.33 16.54
CA THR A 471 1.46 -14.96 15.15
C THR A 471 2.62 -15.79 14.60
N VAL A 472 2.68 -16.02 13.28
CA VAL A 472 3.84 -16.69 12.64
C VAL A 472 5.16 -16.01 13.01
N LYS A 473 5.14 -14.68 13.23
CA LYS A 473 6.27 -13.92 13.73
C LYS A 473 6.68 -14.34 15.15
N GLN A 474 5.73 -14.42 16.08
CA GLN A 474 5.99 -14.83 17.46
C GLN A 474 6.38 -16.31 17.53
N TRP A 475 5.70 -17.19 16.78
CA TRP A 475 6.09 -18.59 16.63
C TRP A 475 7.52 -18.72 16.11
N TRP A 476 7.89 -17.99 15.05
CA TRP A 476 9.25 -18.02 14.50
C TRP A 476 10.27 -17.47 15.49
N TRP A 477 9.91 -16.43 16.25
CA TRP A 477 10.77 -15.87 17.29
C TRP A 477 10.98 -16.86 18.44
N TRP A 478 9.93 -17.53 18.90
CA TRP A 478 10.01 -18.56 19.94
C TRP A 478 10.83 -19.76 19.49
N THR A 479 10.53 -20.32 18.31
CA THR A 479 11.30 -21.45 17.75
C THR A 479 12.77 -21.08 17.52
N SER A 480 13.04 -19.83 17.15
CA SER A 480 14.41 -19.35 16.99
C SER A 480 15.19 -19.26 18.32
N ASN A 481 14.49 -19.12 19.44
CA ASN A 481 15.08 -19.04 20.79
C ASN A 481 15.11 -20.37 21.54
N MET A 482 14.42 -21.41 21.07
CA MET A 482 14.46 -22.74 21.68
C MET A 482 15.87 -23.32 21.69
N LYS A 483 16.29 -23.98 22.78
CA LYS A 483 17.59 -24.65 22.81
C LYS A 483 17.55 -25.91 21.93
N LYS A 484 18.71 -26.41 21.50
CA LYS A 484 18.79 -27.62 20.67
C LYS A 484 18.25 -28.87 21.39
N ASP A 485 18.23 -28.84 22.72
CA ASP A 485 17.75 -29.93 23.56
C ASP A 485 16.21 -29.96 23.65
N ASP A 486 15.55 -28.83 23.39
CA ASP A 486 14.09 -28.68 23.55
C ASP A 486 13.32 -29.18 22.31
N ILE A 487 13.94 -29.16 21.12
CA ILE A 487 13.30 -29.58 19.87
C ILE A 487 14.34 -29.99 18.82
N SER A 488 14.06 -31.07 18.09
CA SER A 488 14.94 -31.51 17.02
C SER A 488 14.89 -30.59 15.81
N GLU A 489 16.05 -30.32 15.22
CA GLU A 489 16.16 -29.46 14.03
C GLU A 489 15.34 -30.01 12.85
N ALA A 490 15.18 -31.34 12.77
CA ALA A 490 14.32 -32.01 11.81
C ALA A 490 12.85 -31.59 11.91
N ARG A 491 12.33 -31.42 13.14
CA ARG A 491 10.94 -30.97 13.38
C ARG A 491 10.75 -29.51 12.99
N ILE A 492 11.72 -28.64 13.30
CA ILE A 492 11.69 -27.23 12.87
C ILE A 492 11.66 -27.17 11.33
N GLN A 493 12.56 -27.89 10.66
CA GLN A 493 12.62 -27.93 9.21
C GLN A 493 11.30 -28.41 8.60
N LEU A 494 10.74 -29.54 9.05
CA LEU A 494 9.47 -30.05 8.54
C LEU A 494 8.32 -29.04 8.76
N SER A 495 8.28 -28.39 9.92
CA SER A 495 7.28 -27.35 10.22
C SER A 495 7.36 -26.17 9.25
N THR A 496 8.58 -25.77 8.82
CA THR A 496 8.73 -24.72 7.80
C THR A 496 8.20 -25.14 6.42
N TYR A 497 8.32 -26.41 6.05
CA TYR A 497 7.72 -26.93 4.81
C TYR A 497 6.20 -26.98 4.90
N ILE A 498 5.65 -27.40 6.05
CA ILE A 498 4.19 -27.40 6.28
C ILE A 498 3.64 -25.97 6.15
N LEU A 499 4.28 -24.98 6.79
CA LEU A 499 3.88 -23.57 6.66
C LEU A 499 3.96 -23.05 5.22
N TRP A 500 4.99 -23.45 4.47
CA TRP A 500 5.11 -23.09 3.05
C TRP A 500 3.97 -23.68 2.21
N TRP A 501 3.65 -24.96 2.42
CA TRP A 501 2.56 -25.62 1.69
C TRP A 501 1.17 -25.15 2.11
N LEU A 502 0.97 -24.79 3.38
CA LEU A 502 -0.26 -24.14 3.86
C LEU A 502 -0.48 -22.81 3.14
N TRP A 503 0.57 -21.98 3.08
CA TRP A 503 0.53 -20.72 2.34
C TRP A 503 0.23 -20.94 0.85
N ARG A 504 0.86 -21.96 0.25
CA ARG A 504 0.66 -22.30 -1.17
C ARG A 504 -0.77 -22.76 -1.44
N ALA A 505 -1.31 -23.68 -0.65
CA ALA A 505 -2.67 -24.19 -0.79
C ALA A 505 -3.71 -23.07 -0.62
N ARG A 506 -3.50 -22.17 0.36
CA ARG A 506 -4.34 -20.97 0.53
C ARG A 506 -4.33 -20.10 -0.72
N ASN A 507 -3.17 -19.85 -1.32
CA ASN A 507 -3.10 -19.00 -2.50
C ASN A 507 -3.73 -19.66 -3.73
N LEU A 508 -3.55 -20.96 -3.91
CA LEU A 508 -4.25 -21.72 -4.95
C LEU A 508 -5.76 -21.62 -4.78
N TRP A 509 -6.25 -21.69 -3.53
CA TRP A 509 -7.67 -21.52 -3.26
C TRP A 509 -8.14 -20.09 -3.55
N ILE A 510 -7.47 -19.08 -3.01
CA ILE A 510 -7.96 -17.69 -3.06
C ILE A 510 -7.75 -17.02 -4.42
N PHE A 511 -6.64 -17.30 -5.09
CA PHE A 511 -6.34 -16.66 -6.37
C PHE A 511 -6.77 -17.52 -7.56
N GLU A 512 -6.72 -18.84 -7.44
CA GLU A 512 -7.00 -19.76 -8.55
C GLU A 512 -8.28 -20.59 -8.36
N GLY A 513 -9.00 -20.44 -7.25
CA GLY A 513 -10.21 -21.21 -6.95
C GLY A 513 -9.94 -22.71 -6.71
N GLN A 514 -8.69 -23.11 -6.52
CA GLN A 514 -8.27 -24.51 -6.40
C GLN A 514 -8.12 -24.90 -4.93
N TRP A 515 -9.11 -25.61 -4.39
CA TRP A 515 -9.04 -26.15 -3.03
C TRP A 515 -8.30 -27.49 -2.98
N HIS A 516 -7.49 -27.68 -1.95
CA HIS A 516 -6.77 -28.93 -1.68
C HIS A 516 -6.97 -29.38 -0.23
N PRO A 517 -7.16 -30.69 0.04
CA PRO A 517 -7.36 -31.22 1.39
C PRO A 517 -6.08 -31.18 2.23
N GLU A 518 -6.21 -31.22 3.56
CA GLU A 518 -5.07 -31.10 4.49
C GLU A 518 -4.03 -32.22 4.28
N GLU A 519 -4.50 -33.41 3.94
CA GLU A 519 -3.64 -34.55 3.66
C GLU A 519 -2.71 -34.30 2.46
N TRP A 520 -3.19 -33.58 1.44
CA TRP A 520 -2.37 -33.21 0.29
C TRP A 520 -1.24 -32.27 0.70
N ILE A 521 -1.56 -31.27 1.53
CA ILE A 521 -0.59 -30.29 2.07
C ILE A 521 0.50 -31.01 2.86
N VAL A 522 0.12 -31.91 3.77
CA VAL A 522 1.06 -32.66 4.61
C VAL A 522 1.92 -33.60 3.77
N ARG A 523 1.31 -34.38 2.87
CA ARG A 523 2.06 -35.31 1.99
C ARG A 523 3.06 -34.56 1.10
N ALA A 524 2.67 -33.41 0.57
CA ALA A 524 3.54 -32.60 -0.28
C ALA A 524 4.68 -31.95 0.53
N ALA A 525 4.40 -31.47 1.75
CA ALA A 525 5.43 -30.94 2.65
C ALA A 525 6.45 -32.01 3.07
N VAL A 526 5.98 -33.20 3.42
CA VAL A 526 6.84 -34.34 3.78
C VAL A 526 7.69 -34.76 2.59
N ARG A 527 7.11 -34.85 1.39
CA ARG A 527 7.83 -35.21 0.16
C ARG A 527 8.95 -34.22 -0.16
N ASP A 528 8.64 -32.92 -0.20
CA ASP A 528 9.64 -31.88 -0.48
C ASP A 528 10.76 -31.87 0.58
N TRP A 529 10.43 -32.12 1.84
CA TRP A 529 11.39 -32.20 2.94
C TRP A 529 12.30 -33.42 2.82
N ILE A 530 11.74 -34.60 2.51
CA ILE A 530 12.49 -35.84 2.28
C ILE A 530 13.38 -35.69 1.05
N ASP A 531 12.85 -35.19 -0.07
CA ASP A 531 13.62 -34.98 -1.31
C ASP A 531 14.81 -34.06 -1.08
N TYR A 532 14.62 -32.97 -0.32
CA TYR A 532 15.72 -32.08 0.05
C TYR A 532 16.77 -32.81 0.90
N LYS A 533 16.34 -33.60 1.90
CA LYS A 533 17.24 -34.38 2.75
C LYS A 533 18.00 -35.45 1.97
N CYS A 534 17.32 -36.24 1.14
CA CYS A 534 17.94 -37.28 0.33
C CYS A 534 18.99 -36.71 -0.63
N ARG A 535 18.77 -35.53 -1.21
CA ARG A 535 19.72 -34.85 -2.10
C ARG A 535 20.94 -34.21 -1.39
N HIS A 536 20.89 -34.02 -0.07
CA HIS A 536 21.93 -33.32 0.70
C HIS A 536 22.52 -34.16 1.86
N ILE A 537 22.08 -35.41 2.03
CA ILE A 537 22.67 -36.41 2.95
C ILE A 537 23.52 -37.43 2.17
N SER A 538 23.41 -37.48 0.85
CA SER A 538 24.20 -38.33 -0.06
C SER A 538 25.45 -37.65 -0.61
N GLY A 539 25.92 -36.57 0.01
CA GLY A 539 27.12 -35.82 -0.38
C GLY A 539 28.05 -35.57 0.79
#